data_AF-A0A522DVJ5-F1
#
_entry.id   AF-A0A522DVJ5-F1
#
_cell.length_a   1.000
_cell.length_b   1.000
_cell.length_c   1.000
_cell.angle_alpha   90.00
_cell.angle_beta   90.00
_cell.angle_gamma   90.00
#
_symmetry.space_group_name_H-M   'P 1'
#
loop_
_entity.id
_entity.type
_entity.pdbx_description
1 polymer ?
#
loop_
_entity_poly.entity_id
_entity_poly.type
_entity_poly.pdbx_seq_one_letter_code
_entity_poly.pdbx_strand_id
1 'polypeptide(L)'
;MTRFFSGFVPVLFAGIVISASCNKSDNAVPYVLSYGNSVIYLKNQASDYIVYPTQSRAGTYTAFPEGIEIDDITGAINVSKSETGLRYRITHTGLNGDTTSTIVVLSGITFT
;
A
#
# COMPACT_ATOMS: atom_id res chain seq x y z
N MET A 1 -40.47 -13.43 -64.76
CA MET A 1 -41.63 -12.50 -64.79
C MET A 1 -41.95 -12.13 -63.35
N THR A 2 -41.28 -11.09 -62.80
CA THR A 2 -41.91 -9.81 -62.34
C THR A 2 -43.02 -10.04 -61.30
N ARG A 3 -42.97 -9.55 -60.05
CA ARG A 3 -42.68 -8.17 -59.64
C ARG A 3 -42.22 -8.05 -58.18
N PHE A 4 -41.28 -7.11 -57.98
CA PHE A 4 -41.00 -6.35 -56.77
C PHE A 4 -42.25 -5.62 -56.25
N PHE A 5 -42.47 -5.56 -54.93
CA PHE A 5 -42.95 -4.35 -54.25
C PHE A 5 -42.71 -4.41 -52.71
N SER A 6 -41.96 -3.41 -52.23
CA SER A 6 -42.15 -2.68 -50.97
C SER A 6 -42.13 -3.40 -49.61
N GLY A 7 -41.11 -3.09 -48.80
CA GLY A 7 -41.08 -3.37 -47.37
C GLY A 7 -39.81 -2.87 -46.70
N PHE A 8 -39.60 -1.55 -46.71
CA PHE A 8 -38.50 -0.88 -46.00
C PHE A 8 -38.81 -0.93 -44.49
N VAL A 9 -38.29 -1.92 -43.77
CA VAL A 9 -38.31 -1.95 -42.30
C VAL A 9 -36.89 -1.64 -41.82
N PRO A 10 -36.64 -0.46 -41.22
CA PRO A 10 -35.36 -0.19 -40.59
C PRO A 10 -35.34 -0.96 -39.28
N VAL A 11 -34.74 -2.16 -39.29
CA VAL A 11 -34.43 -2.86 -38.04
C VAL A 11 -33.32 -2.08 -37.35
N LEU A 12 -33.78 -1.33 -36.35
CA LEU A 12 -33.05 -0.60 -35.34
C LEU A 12 -31.80 -1.37 -34.92
N PHE A 13 -30.62 -0.87 -35.31
CA PHE A 13 -29.34 -1.29 -34.73
C PHE A 13 -29.37 -0.95 -33.24
N ALA A 14 -29.70 -1.93 -32.40
CA ALA A 14 -29.45 -1.87 -30.98
C ALA A 14 -27.94 -2.01 -30.72
N GLY A 15 -27.19 -0.97 -31.08
CA GLY A 15 -25.84 -0.78 -30.58
C GLY A 15 -25.95 -0.44 -29.09
N ILE A 16 -25.83 -1.45 -28.23
CA ILE A 16 -25.52 -1.21 -26.82
C ILE A 16 -24.15 -0.55 -26.79
N VAL A 17 -24.16 0.76 -26.59
CA VAL A 17 -22.97 1.54 -26.32
C VAL A 17 -22.56 1.18 -24.90
N ILE A 18 -21.52 0.37 -24.75
CA ILE A 18 -20.90 0.13 -23.45
C ILE A 18 -20.18 1.43 -23.09
N SER A 19 -20.90 2.38 -22.50
CA SER A 19 -20.27 3.51 -21.83
C SER A 19 -19.66 2.98 -20.53
N ALA A 20 -18.44 2.46 -20.64
CA ALA A 20 -17.55 2.33 -19.49
C ALA A 20 -17.24 3.75 -19.00
N SER A 21 -18.12 4.28 -18.16
CA SER A 21 -17.90 5.51 -17.43
C SER A 21 -16.80 5.25 -16.42
N CYS A 22 -15.55 5.38 -16.87
CA CYS A 22 -14.40 5.47 -15.99
C CYS A 22 -14.38 6.90 -15.48
N ASN A 23 -15.08 7.16 -14.37
CA ASN A 23 -14.85 8.35 -13.58
C ASN A 23 -13.46 8.25 -12.94
N LYS A 24 -12.40 8.55 -13.70
CA LYS A 24 -11.13 8.95 -13.11
C LYS A 24 -11.27 10.43 -12.76
N SER A 25 -11.84 10.69 -11.59
CA SER A 25 -11.70 11.99 -10.94
C SER A 25 -11.52 11.74 -9.46
N ASP A 26 -10.27 11.49 -9.10
CA ASP A 26 -9.79 11.84 -7.78
C ASP A 26 -8.32 12.18 -7.93
N ASN A 27 -7.92 13.38 -7.50
CA ASN A 27 -6.52 13.69 -7.25
C ASN A 27 -6.10 12.96 -5.96
N ALA A 28 -6.38 11.66 -5.86
CA ALA A 28 -6.00 10.83 -4.75
C ALA A 28 -4.49 10.63 -4.85
N VAL A 29 -3.76 11.33 -3.98
CA VAL A 29 -2.33 11.09 -3.80
C VAL A 29 -2.17 9.61 -3.44
N PRO A 30 -1.45 8.82 -4.24
CA PRO A 30 -1.25 7.41 -3.93
C PRO A 30 -0.57 7.31 -2.57
N TYR A 31 -1.13 6.48 -1.68
CA TYR A 31 -0.54 6.25 -0.38
C TYR A 31 0.81 5.53 -0.56
N VAL A 32 1.87 6.14 -0.05
CA VAL A 32 3.22 5.58 -0.04
C VAL A 32 3.66 5.43 1.40
N LEU A 33 3.88 4.19 1.83
CA LEU A 33 4.40 3.91 3.16
C LEU A 33 5.84 4.44 3.29
N SER A 34 6.08 5.25 4.31
CA SER A 34 7.40 5.76 4.65
C SER A 34 7.52 6.00 6.14
N TYR A 35 8.70 5.72 6.71
CA TYR A 35 9.08 6.05 8.09
C TYR A 35 9.91 7.34 8.17
N GLY A 36 9.94 8.12 7.09
CA GLY A 36 10.72 9.36 6.97
C GLY A 36 12.16 9.07 6.58
N ASN A 37 12.86 8.29 7.40
CA ASN A 37 14.22 7.84 7.13
C ASN A 37 14.25 6.32 6.89
N SER A 38 15.01 5.89 5.88
CA SER A 38 15.26 4.46 5.60
C SER A 38 16.28 3.83 6.54
N VAL A 39 17.03 4.62 7.31
CA VAL A 39 17.98 4.13 8.32
C VAL A 39 17.56 4.69 9.67
N ILE A 40 17.28 3.80 10.62
CA ILE A 40 16.84 4.14 11.96
C ILE A 40 17.92 3.66 12.92
N TYR A 41 18.47 4.60 13.69
CA TYR A 41 19.53 4.30 14.66
C TYR A 41 18.92 3.98 16.01
N LEU A 42 19.30 2.83 16.58
CA LEU A 42 18.96 2.51 17.96
C LEU A 42 19.54 3.59 18.90
N LYS A 43 18.72 4.03 19.86
CA LYS A 43 19.12 4.98 20.89
C LYS A 43 19.41 4.21 22.18
N ASN A 44 20.56 4.47 22.80
CA ASN A 44 20.88 3.95 24.13
C ASN A 44 20.14 4.79 25.18
N GLN A 45 18.93 4.38 25.53
CA GLN A 45 18.05 5.07 26.49
C GLN A 45 17.24 4.04 27.29
N ALA A 46 16.78 4.43 28.48
CA ALA A 46 16.07 3.54 29.40
C ALA A 46 14.64 3.17 28.95
N SER A 47 14.09 3.82 27.91
CA SER A 47 12.73 3.60 27.42
C SER A 47 12.72 3.05 25.99
N ASP A 48 11.65 2.36 25.64
CA ASP A 48 11.45 1.80 24.29
C ASP A 48 11.49 2.92 23.23
N TYR A 49 12.28 2.72 22.18
CA TYR A 49 12.35 3.63 21.04
C TYR A 49 11.34 3.20 19.97
N ILE A 50 10.21 3.91 19.90
CA ILE A 50 9.13 3.64 18.95
C ILE A 50 9.18 4.62 17.77
N VAL A 51 9.04 4.09 16.54
CA VAL A 51 8.97 4.88 15.31
C VAL A 51 7.69 4.57 14.55
N TYR A 52 6.97 5.61 14.12
CA TYR A 52 5.71 5.50 13.40
C TYR A 52 5.88 5.79 11.91
N PRO A 53 4.98 5.27 11.05
CA PRO A 53 4.85 5.73 9.68
C PRO A 53 4.59 7.26 9.64
N THR A 54 5.18 7.94 8.66
CA THR A 54 4.97 9.38 8.40
C THR A 54 3.51 9.72 8.11
N GLN A 55 2.78 8.77 7.52
CA GLN A 55 1.34 8.82 7.36
C GLN A 55 0.77 7.46 7.75
N SER A 56 -0.12 7.46 8.75
CA SER A 56 -0.83 6.24 9.13
C SER A 56 -2.07 6.06 8.27
N ARG A 57 -2.33 4.83 7.86
CA ARG A 57 -3.53 4.43 7.11
C ARG A 57 -4.05 3.10 7.64
N ALA A 58 -5.38 2.95 7.67
CA ALA A 58 -6.04 1.70 8.04
C ALA A 58 -5.66 0.56 7.08
N GLY A 59 -5.50 -0.63 7.64
CA GLY A 59 -4.97 -1.81 6.96
C GLY A 59 -4.12 -2.63 7.91
N THR A 60 -3.31 -3.52 7.35
CA THR A 60 -2.41 -4.37 8.12
C THR A 60 -0.96 -4.10 7.72
N TYR A 61 -0.09 -3.99 8.71
CA TYR A 61 1.36 -3.87 8.55
C TYR A 61 2.02 -5.22 8.81
N THR A 62 2.98 -5.57 7.95
CA THR A 62 3.77 -6.80 8.06
C THR A 62 5.22 -6.49 7.77
N ALA A 63 6.13 -7.32 8.27
CA ALA A 63 7.56 -7.15 8.06
C ALA A 63 8.27 -8.46 7.74
N PHE A 64 9.36 -8.36 6.97
CA PHE A 64 10.23 -9.48 6.64
C PHE A 64 11.68 -9.00 6.48
N PRO A 65 12.70 -9.72 6.99
CA PRO A 65 12.62 -10.99 7.74
C PRO A 65 11.98 -10.82 9.13
N GLU A 66 11.85 -11.93 9.85
CA GLU A 66 11.48 -11.93 11.27
C GLU A 66 12.54 -11.21 12.13
N GLY A 67 12.23 -10.96 13.41
CA GLY A 67 13.14 -10.27 14.35
C GLY A 67 12.90 -8.76 14.46
N ILE A 68 11.92 -8.20 13.76
CA ILE A 68 11.45 -6.83 13.97
C ILE A 68 10.13 -6.82 14.74
N GLU A 69 10.06 -6.02 15.79
CA GLU A 69 8.85 -5.82 16.59
C GLU A 69 8.04 -4.69 15.94
N ILE A 70 6.98 -5.05 15.21
CA ILE A 70 6.06 -4.11 14.55
C ILE A 70 4.62 -4.38 14.99
N ASP A 71 3.90 -3.32 15.33
CA ASP A 71 2.46 -3.36 15.57
C ASP A 71 1.72 -3.42 14.22
N ASP A 72 0.90 -4.45 14.02
CA ASP A 72 0.24 -4.78 12.75
C ASP A 72 -0.92 -3.84 12.40
N ILE A 73 -1.42 -3.05 13.35
CA ILE A 73 -2.54 -2.12 13.16
C ILE A 73 -2.02 -0.71 12.87
N THR A 74 -1.05 -0.25 13.65
CA THR A 74 -0.54 1.13 13.61
C THR A 74 0.71 1.28 12.74
N GLY A 75 1.43 0.17 12.49
CA GLY A 75 2.72 0.17 11.83
C GLY A 75 3.86 0.68 12.71
N ALA A 76 3.64 0.82 14.02
CA ALA A 76 4.65 1.28 14.96
C ALA A 76 5.76 0.23 15.11
N ILE A 77 7.01 0.63 14.89
CA ILE A 77 8.19 -0.24 15.07
C ILE A 77 8.80 0.05 16.43
N ASN A 78 8.96 -0.99 17.26
CA ASN A 78 9.74 -0.91 18.49
C ASN A 78 11.20 -1.29 18.20
N VAL A 79 12.02 -0.27 17.94
CA VAL A 79 13.43 -0.43 17.57
C VAL A 79 14.23 -1.05 18.71
N SER A 80 13.87 -0.77 19.97
CA SER A 80 14.55 -1.31 21.15
C SER A 80 14.34 -2.82 21.35
N LYS A 81 13.27 -3.39 20.78
CA LYS A 81 12.95 -4.81 20.84
C LYS A 81 13.17 -5.55 19.52
N SER A 82 13.72 -4.86 18.53
CA SER A 82 14.02 -5.43 17.22
C SER A 82 15.50 -5.79 17.10
N GLU A 83 15.81 -6.78 16.27
CA GLU A 83 17.18 -7.06 15.87
C GLU A 83 17.73 -5.90 15.03
N THR A 84 18.96 -5.51 15.33
CA THR A 84 19.66 -4.42 14.63
C THR A 84 20.77 -4.98 13.73
N GLY A 85 21.27 -4.15 12.82
CA GLY A 85 22.22 -4.55 11.78
C GLY A 85 21.56 -5.19 10.55
N LEU A 86 20.23 -5.23 10.50
CA LEU A 86 19.46 -5.86 9.43
C LEU A 86 18.63 -4.86 8.63
N ARG A 87 18.28 -5.29 7.41
CA ARG A 87 17.33 -4.61 6.52
C ARG A 87 15.97 -5.31 6.60
N TYR A 88 14.91 -4.55 6.82
CA TYR A 88 13.54 -5.04 6.87
C TYR A 88 12.72 -4.42 5.76
N ARG A 89 11.93 -5.26 5.09
CA ARG A 89 10.86 -4.81 4.21
C ARG A 89 9.57 -4.76 4.99
N ILE A 90 9.05 -3.56 5.17
CA ILE A 90 7.74 -3.32 5.76
C ILE A 90 6.73 -3.22 4.63
N THR A 91 5.60 -3.89 4.78
CA THR A 91 4.51 -3.89 3.80
C THR A 91 3.22 -3.51 4.50
N HIS A 92 2.52 -2.53 3.94
CA HIS A 92 1.17 -2.17 4.34
C HIS A 92 0.19 -2.64 3.27
N THR A 93 -0.85 -3.33 3.70
CA THR A 93 -2.00 -3.71 2.88
C THR A 93 -3.22 -2.97 3.38
N GLY A 94 -3.73 -2.04 2.57
CA GLY A 94 -4.93 -1.27 2.89
C GLY A 94 -6.20 -2.13 2.85
N LEU A 95 -7.27 -1.62 3.45
CA LEU A 95 -8.58 -2.30 3.49
C LEU A 95 -9.16 -2.61 2.09
N ASN A 96 -8.75 -1.85 1.07
CA ASN A 96 -9.16 -2.04 -0.32
C ASN A 96 -8.29 -3.06 -1.08
N GLY A 97 -7.28 -3.64 -0.42
CA GLY A 97 -6.32 -4.56 -1.02
C GLY A 97 -5.08 -3.89 -1.63
N ASP A 98 -5.01 -2.56 -1.68
CA ASP A 98 -3.83 -1.83 -2.15
C ASP A 98 -2.61 -2.15 -1.26
N THR A 99 -1.47 -2.43 -1.88
CA THR A 99 -0.23 -2.77 -1.16
C THR A 99 0.87 -1.77 -1.48
N THR A 100 1.59 -1.33 -0.44
CA THR A 100 2.81 -0.54 -0.56
C THR A 100 3.88 -1.11 0.37
N SER A 101 5.14 -1.04 -0.06
CA SER A 101 6.26 -1.50 0.75
C SER A 101 7.36 -0.45 0.84
N THR A 102 8.09 -0.48 1.94
CA THR A 102 9.27 0.35 2.15
C THR A 102 10.37 -0.45 2.84
N ILE A 103 11.62 -0.03 2.66
CA ILE A 103 12.77 -0.64 3.32
C ILE A 103 13.21 0.26 4.46
N VAL A 104 13.37 -0.35 5.63
CA VAL A 104 14.01 0.25 6.79
C VAL A 104 15.22 -0.58 7.20
N VAL A 105 16.31 0.08 7.55
CA VAL A 105 17.52 -0.52 8.09
C VAL A 105 17.59 -0.10 9.54
N LEU A 106 17.51 -1.07 10.45
CA LEU A 106 17.70 -0.81 11.86
C LEU A 106 19.19 -0.88 12.15
N SER A 107 19.84 0.27 12.24
CA SER A 107 21.26 0.34 12.58
C SER A 107 21.44 0.33 14.09
N GLY A 108 22.40 -0.48 14.54
CA GLY A 108 22.78 -0.57 15.93
C GLY A 108 23.95 -1.53 16.04
N ILE A 109 25.01 -1.08 16.72
CA ILE A 109 25.96 -1.99 17.34
C ILE A 109 25.61 -1.95 18.81
N THR A 110 25.02 -3.04 19.31
CA THR A 110 24.86 -3.21 20.76
C THR A 110 26.27 -3.40 21.31
N PHE A 111 26.85 -2.35 21.88
CA PHE A 111 28.03 -2.50 22.71
C PHE A 111 27.57 -3.12 24.03
N THR A 112 27.72 -4.44 24.16
CA THR A 112 27.66 -5.14 25.44
C THR A 112 28.98 -5.03 26.17
#